data_AF-A0A7W1MCU9-F1
#
_entry.id   AF-A0A7W1MCU9-F1
#
_cell.length_a   1.000
_cell.length_b   1.000
_cell.length_c   1.000
_cell.angle_alpha   90.00
_cell.angle_beta   90.00
_cell.angle_gamma   90.00
#
_symmetry.space_group_name_H-M   'P 1'
#
loop_
_entity.id
_entity.type
_entity.pdbx_description
1 polymer ?
#
loop_
_entity_poly.entity_id
_entity_poly.type
_entity_poly.pdbx_seq_one_letter_code
_entity_poly.pdbx_strand_id
1 'polypeptide(L)'
;YGDTPQGMLESALEFARVCQKNDYHDFIFSMKSSNPQVMVHAYRLLVAKMNELGWDYPLHLGVTEAGQGEDGRIKSAMGIGTLLLDGIGETIRVSLTEDAWQEIDPCKRLIQFAEEYAAKSGVKVFEENFRKFDAIKRRAITLPRNVSMHRDGTVIISLGEKELEKDNIYELLGCGLQLGKPKITVNSADNIALINMPKAPAALEVIKNLHASGVGLFCNDATVDGVQVLSLKDAQIEWQKQSRKKLFTLKLANSESPIVIKIGDEPEADWSIIEKVCPTVIALSPLKNRFHTARKFFEWIQQKEIKAPVILNFSYDCSMDDLVIRAAAECGALLCDGLGDGIWLEGPYDVKALKTLSFGILQAARMRMSKTDFISCPSCGRTLFDLQNVTKRIHARTSHLPGVKIAIMGCIVNGPGEMADADFGYVGSKPGMIDLYIGKTCVEKDISFAEADDRLVELIKKEGRWLEPITSC
;
A
#
# COMPACT_ATOMS: atom_id res chain seq x y z
N TYR A 1 20.85 -14.87 -7.53
CA TYR A 1 19.98 -13.67 -7.53
C TYR A 1 18.73 -13.84 -6.68
N GLY A 2 18.13 -15.03 -6.55
CA GLY A 2 16.92 -15.23 -5.72
C GLY A 2 15.69 -14.56 -6.34
N ASP A 3 14.62 -14.37 -5.56
CA ASP A 3 13.43 -13.61 -5.95
C ASP A 3 13.73 -12.11 -5.91
N THR A 4 14.48 -11.63 -6.91
CA THR A 4 14.87 -10.23 -7.08
C THR A 4 14.59 -9.78 -8.50
N PRO A 5 14.36 -8.47 -8.74
CA PRO A 5 14.11 -7.94 -10.08
C PRO A 5 15.16 -8.38 -11.11
N GLN A 6 16.45 -8.32 -10.75
CA GLN A 6 17.56 -8.75 -11.61
C GLN A 6 17.57 -10.26 -11.83
N GLY A 7 17.24 -11.06 -10.82
CA GLY A 7 17.17 -12.51 -10.97
C GLY A 7 16.09 -12.93 -11.96
N MET A 8 14.93 -12.28 -11.89
CA MET A 8 13.83 -12.50 -12.83
C MET A 8 14.20 -12.06 -14.25
N LEU A 9 14.85 -10.89 -14.39
CA LEU A 9 15.31 -10.39 -15.68
C LEU A 9 16.28 -11.37 -16.37
N GLU A 10 17.34 -11.79 -15.67
CA GLU A 10 18.35 -12.68 -16.26
C GLU A 10 17.75 -14.02 -16.66
N SER A 11 16.84 -14.58 -15.84
CA SER A 11 16.13 -15.79 -16.19
C SER A 11 15.27 -15.62 -17.45
N ALA A 12 14.55 -14.51 -17.58
CA ALA A 12 13.73 -14.24 -18.77
C ALA A 12 14.61 -14.09 -20.03
N LEU A 13 15.71 -13.34 -19.94
CA LEU A 13 16.61 -13.10 -21.05
C LEU A 13 17.37 -14.36 -21.48
N GLU A 14 17.69 -15.27 -20.55
CA GLU A 14 18.31 -16.55 -20.88
C GLU A 14 17.46 -17.35 -21.87
N PHE A 15 16.17 -17.54 -21.57
CA PHE A 15 15.25 -18.26 -22.47
C PHE A 15 15.00 -17.49 -23.77
N ALA A 16 14.86 -16.16 -23.71
CA ALA A 16 14.67 -15.35 -24.91
C ALA A 16 15.88 -15.40 -25.86
N ARG A 17 17.11 -15.42 -25.33
CA ARG A 17 18.33 -15.61 -26.11
C ARG A 17 18.37 -16.99 -26.79
N VAL A 18 17.82 -18.02 -26.16
CA VAL A 18 17.66 -19.34 -26.79
C VAL A 18 16.68 -19.26 -27.95
N CYS A 19 15.52 -18.61 -27.77
CA CYS A 19 14.55 -18.39 -28.86
C CYS A 19 15.18 -17.63 -30.04
N GLN A 20 15.82 -16.49 -29.76
CA GLN A 20 16.55 -15.66 -30.73
C GLN A 20 17.64 -16.43 -31.48
N LYS A 21 18.44 -17.25 -30.77
CA LYS A 21 19.48 -18.09 -31.40
C LYS A 21 18.90 -19.11 -32.39
N ASN A 22 17.65 -19.52 -32.20
CA ASN A 22 16.95 -20.47 -33.06
C ASN A 22 15.96 -19.80 -34.02
N ASP A 23 16.04 -18.47 -34.22
CA ASP A 23 15.16 -17.70 -35.11
C ASP A 23 13.66 -17.87 -34.76
N TYR A 24 13.36 -18.05 -33.46
CA TYR A 24 12.00 -18.16 -32.95
C TYR A 24 11.58 -16.86 -32.25
N HIS A 25 10.55 -16.21 -32.78
CA HIS A 25 10.09 -14.90 -32.29
C HIS A 25 8.65 -14.89 -31.77
N ASP A 26 7.94 -16.02 -31.86
CA ASP A 26 6.53 -16.13 -31.45
C ASP A 26 6.38 -16.41 -29.94
N PHE A 27 6.89 -15.50 -29.09
CA PHE A 27 6.78 -15.64 -27.64
C PHE A 27 6.42 -14.34 -26.92
N ILE A 28 5.95 -14.49 -25.69
CA ILE A 28 5.51 -13.40 -24.80
C ILE A 28 6.30 -13.53 -23.49
N PHE A 29 6.72 -12.42 -22.90
CA PHE A 29 7.32 -12.43 -21.56
C PHE A 29 6.26 -12.34 -20.47
N SER A 30 6.50 -13.05 -19.36
CA SER A 30 5.72 -12.93 -18.13
C SER A 30 6.65 -13.12 -16.94
N MET A 31 6.79 -12.10 -16.11
CA MET A 31 7.57 -12.09 -14.88
C MET A 31 6.63 -11.89 -13.69
N LYS A 32 6.22 -12.98 -13.03
CA LYS A 32 5.27 -12.90 -11.90
C LYS A 32 5.99 -13.05 -10.58
N SER A 33 5.59 -12.26 -9.59
CA SER A 33 6.00 -12.42 -8.19
C SER A 33 4.77 -12.16 -7.30
N SER A 34 4.75 -12.77 -6.12
CA SER A 34 3.75 -12.48 -5.08
C SER A 34 4.03 -11.19 -4.32
N ASN A 35 5.22 -10.61 -4.51
CA ASN A 35 5.58 -9.28 -4.07
C ASN A 35 5.41 -8.27 -5.24
N PRO A 36 4.39 -7.38 -5.19
CA PRO A 36 4.16 -6.39 -6.24
C PRO A 36 5.37 -5.49 -6.53
N GLN A 37 6.18 -5.16 -5.52
CA GLN A 37 7.38 -4.34 -5.72
C GLN A 37 8.38 -5.05 -6.64
N VAL A 38 8.68 -6.33 -6.36
CA VAL A 38 9.62 -7.12 -7.17
C VAL A 38 9.11 -7.26 -8.60
N MET A 39 7.82 -7.58 -8.77
CA MET A 39 7.18 -7.70 -10.08
C MET A 39 7.31 -6.40 -10.89
N VAL A 40 6.87 -5.26 -10.34
CA VAL A 40 6.88 -3.96 -11.02
C VAL A 40 8.29 -3.59 -11.48
N HIS A 41 9.28 -3.70 -10.59
CA HIS A 41 10.67 -3.38 -10.92
C HIS A 41 11.25 -4.35 -11.95
N ALA A 42 10.92 -5.65 -11.89
CA ALA A 42 11.34 -6.62 -12.88
C ALA A 42 10.85 -6.24 -14.29
N TYR A 43 9.55 -5.94 -14.47
CA TYR A 43 8.99 -5.55 -15.77
C TYR A 43 9.65 -4.30 -16.34
N ARG A 44 9.87 -3.28 -15.51
CA ARG A 44 10.54 -2.06 -15.97
C ARG A 44 11.98 -2.32 -16.39
N LEU A 45 12.72 -3.15 -15.64
CA LEU A 45 14.07 -3.56 -16.02
C LEU A 45 14.07 -4.36 -17.33
N LEU A 46 13.09 -5.24 -17.55
CA LEU A 46 12.94 -5.97 -18.81
C LEU A 46 12.64 -5.02 -19.96
N VAL A 47 11.69 -4.10 -19.83
CA VAL A 47 11.38 -3.11 -20.87
C VAL A 47 12.61 -2.26 -21.20
N ALA A 48 13.31 -1.75 -20.19
CA ALA A 48 14.55 -1.01 -20.38
C ALA A 48 15.58 -1.86 -21.15
N LYS A 49 15.73 -3.14 -20.78
CA LYS A 49 16.69 -4.03 -21.43
C LYS A 49 16.28 -4.43 -22.85
N MET A 50 14.98 -4.62 -23.11
CA MET A 50 14.46 -4.86 -24.45
C MET A 50 14.71 -3.66 -25.35
N ASN A 51 14.47 -2.44 -24.87
CA ASN A 51 14.78 -1.21 -25.60
C ASN A 51 16.27 -1.12 -25.97
N GLU A 52 17.18 -1.43 -25.04
CA GLU A 52 18.63 -1.49 -25.32
C GLU A 52 19.00 -2.54 -26.39
N LEU A 53 18.30 -3.67 -26.40
CA LEU A 53 18.53 -4.77 -27.34
C LEU A 53 17.79 -4.60 -28.67
N GLY A 54 16.94 -3.58 -28.80
CA GLY A 54 16.06 -3.40 -29.95
C GLY A 54 14.97 -4.46 -30.07
N TRP A 55 14.50 -5.01 -28.95
CA TRP A 55 13.42 -6.00 -28.88
C TRP A 55 12.08 -5.34 -28.53
N ASP A 56 11.00 -5.90 -29.06
CA ASP A 56 9.63 -5.40 -28.95
C ASP A 56 8.61 -6.51 -28.57
N TYR A 57 9.08 -7.55 -27.88
CA TYR A 57 8.24 -8.67 -27.47
C TYR A 57 7.13 -8.24 -26.49
N PRO A 58 5.90 -8.79 -26.64
CA PRO A 58 4.78 -8.45 -25.78
C PRO A 58 4.96 -8.99 -24.35
N LEU A 59 4.26 -8.35 -23.42
CA LEU A 59 4.30 -8.58 -21.99
C LEU A 59 2.92 -9.01 -21.47
N HIS A 60 2.89 -10.14 -20.77
CA HIS A 60 1.73 -10.61 -20.03
C HIS A 60 1.89 -10.30 -18.55
N LEU A 61 1.12 -9.34 -18.04
CA LEU A 61 1.16 -8.92 -16.65
C LEU A 61 0.29 -9.79 -15.75
N GLY A 62 0.80 -10.11 -14.57
CA GLY A 62 0.00 -10.70 -13.51
C GLY A 62 0.78 -10.82 -12.22
N VAL A 63 0.12 -10.51 -11.11
CA VAL A 63 0.60 -10.84 -9.77
C VAL A 63 0.25 -12.30 -9.50
N THR A 64 1.21 -13.08 -9.01
CA THR A 64 0.97 -14.47 -8.63
C THR A 64 0.67 -14.56 -7.14
N GLU A 65 -0.12 -15.56 -6.73
CA GLU A 65 -0.56 -15.75 -5.34
C GLU A 65 -1.11 -14.48 -4.64
N ALA A 66 -1.91 -13.67 -5.34
CA ALA A 66 -2.41 -12.41 -4.79
C ALA A 66 -3.28 -12.62 -3.53
N GLY A 67 -3.85 -13.81 -3.35
CA GLY A 67 -4.72 -14.17 -2.24
C GLY A 67 -6.19 -14.08 -2.61
N GLN A 68 -7.03 -13.87 -1.60
CA GLN A 68 -8.49 -13.90 -1.73
C GLN A 68 -9.12 -12.52 -1.48
N GLY A 69 -10.31 -12.28 -2.04
CA GLY A 69 -11.14 -11.14 -1.69
C GLY A 69 -10.51 -9.79 -2.03
N GLU A 70 -10.67 -8.82 -1.13
CA GLU A 70 -10.16 -7.46 -1.33
C GLU A 70 -8.63 -7.42 -1.35
N ASP A 71 -7.94 -8.19 -0.49
CA ASP A 71 -6.47 -8.21 -0.43
C ASP A 71 -5.86 -8.66 -1.78
N GLY A 72 -6.45 -9.68 -2.41
CA GLY A 72 -6.04 -10.14 -3.74
C GLY A 72 -6.26 -9.10 -4.83
N ARG A 73 -7.37 -8.35 -4.75
CA ARG A 73 -7.67 -7.25 -5.68
C ARG A 73 -6.72 -6.07 -5.47
N ILE A 74 -6.40 -5.70 -4.23
CA ILE A 74 -5.42 -4.65 -3.90
C ILE A 74 -4.04 -5.01 -4.45
N LYS A 75 -3.51 -6.20 -4.13
CA LYS A 75 -2.18 -6.63 -4.61
C LYS A 75 -2.13 -6.66 -6.14
N SER A 76 -3.16 -7.22 -6.78
CA SER A 76 -3.23 -7.32 -8.24
C SER A 76 -3.32 -5.94 -8.89
N ALA A 77 -4.17 -5.05 -8.37
CA ALA A 77 -4.32 -3.69 -8.90
C ALA A 77 -3.07 -2.84 -8.68
N MET A 78 -2.38 -3.03 -7.56
CA MET A 78 -1.07 -2.41 -7.33
C MET A 78 -0.05 -2.90 -8.36
N GLY A 79 0.17 -4.20 -8.52
CA GLY A 79 1.18 -4.71 -9.45
C GLY A 79 0.87 -4.42 -10.92
N ILE A 80 -0.33 -4.80 -11.37
CA ILE A 80 -0.75 -4.65 -12.78
C ILE A 80 -1.03 -3.18 -13.09
N GLY A 81 -1.80 -2.49 -12.24
CA GLY A 81 -2.20 -1.10 -12.47
C GLY A 81 -1.00 -0.15 -12.52
N THR A 82 0.03 -0.37 -11.69
CA THR A 82 1.29 0.41 -11.78
C THR A 82 1.89 0.36 -13.19
N LEU A 83 2.01 -0.85 -13.75
CA LEU A 83 2.63 -1.05 -15.06
C LEU A 83 1.74 -0.52 -16.18
N LEU A 84 0.42 -0.71 -16.10
CA LEU A 84 -0.51 -0.11 -17.06
C LEU A 84 -0.43 1.42 -17.06
N LEU A 85 -0.30 2.04 -15.88
CA LEU A 85 -0.11 3.49 -15.77
C LEU A 85 1.26 3.97 -16.28
N ASP A 86 2.28 3.09 -16.29
CA ASP A 86 3.55 3.33 -16.96
C ASP A 86 3.48 3.12 -18.49
N GLY A 87 2.35 2.64 -19.02
CA GLY A 87 2.17 2.28 -20.43
C GLY A 87 2.80 0.94 -20.81
N ILE A 88 2.97 0.04 -19.84
CA ILE A 88 3.59 -1.29 -20.00
C ILE A 88 2.49 -2.36 -19.90
N GLY A 89 2.44 -3.28 -20.87
CA GLY A 89 1.63 -4.51 -20.81
C GLY A 89 0.58 -4.62 -21.93
N GLU A 90 0.60 -5.74 -22.66
CA GLU A 90 -0.32 -6.03 -23.76
C GLU A 90 -1.47 -6.96 -23.35
N THR A 91 -1.26 -7.78 -22.33
CA THR A 91 -2.29 -8.67 -21.78
C THR A 91 -2.12 -8.79 -20.27
N ILE A 92 -3.23 -9.00 -19.55
CA ILE A 92 -3.24 -9.07 -18.09
C ILE A 92 -3.98 -10.32 -17.61
N ARG A 93 -3.59 -10.82 -16.43
CA ARG A 93 -4.38 -11.77 -15.64
C ARG A 93 -4.26 -11.43 -14.15
N VAL A 94 -5.41 -11.23 -13.52
CA VAL A 94 -5.54 -11.21 -12.06
C VAL A 94 -5.63 -12.66 -11.58
N SER A 95 -4.82 -13.07 -10.58
CA SER A 95 -4.79 -14.45 -10.09
C SER A 95 -5.30 -14.52 -8.65
N LEU A 96 -6.54 -14.97 -8.45
CA LEU A 96 -7.20 -15.00 -7.13
C LEU A 96 -7.35 -16.43 -6.61
N THR A 97 -7.34 -16.59 -5.29
CA THR A 97 -7.74 -17.84 -4.61
C THR A 97 -9.28 -17.89 -4.48
N GLU A 98 -9.97 -17.72 -5.61
CA GLU A 98 -11.43 -17.70 -5.77
C GLU A 98 -11.80 -18.43 -7.07
N ASP A 99 -13.09 -18.50 -7.41
CA ASP A 99 -13.50 -19.03 -8.71
C ASP A 99 -12.93 -18.17 -9.84
N ALA A 100 -12.44 -18.81 -10.91
CA ALA A 100 -11.78 -18.12 -12.03
C ALA A 100 -12.64 -17.01 -12.67
N TRP A 101 -13.97 -17.11 -12.60
CA TRP A 101 -14.89 -16.07 -13.06
C TRP A 101 -14.69 -14.73 -12.32
N GLN A 102 -14.28 -14.78 -11.05
CA GLN A 102 -14.00 -13.61 -10.22
C GLN A 102 -12.71 -12.89 -10.63
N GLU A 103 -11.84 -13.51 -11.43
CA GLU A 103 -10.63 -12.87 -11.97
C GLU A 103 -10.95 -11.86 -13.08
N ILE A 104 -12.11 -12.00 -13.75
CA ILE A 104 -12.45 -11.20 -14.96
C ILE A 104 -12.83 -9.76 -14.62
N ASP A 105 -13.68 -9.55 -13.60
CA ASP A 105 -14.15 -8.23 -13.20
C ASP A 105 -13.00 -7.24 -12.85
N PRO A 106 -12.03 -7.60 -11.97
CA PRO A 106 -10.93 -6.70 -11.67
C PRO A 106 -10.03 -6.43 -12.90
N CYS A 107 -9.89 -7.38 -13.84
CA CYS A 107 -9.19 -7.12 -15.10
C CYS A 107 -9.90 -6.03 -15.93
N LYS A 108 -11.22 -6.12 -16.07
CA LYS A 108 -12.00 -5.12 -16.81
C LYS A 108 -11.90 -3.73 -16.20
N ARG A 109 -12.00 -3.65 -14.87
CA ARG A 109 -11.87 -2.37 -14.14
C ARG A 109 -10.48 -1.77 -14.28
N LEU A 110 -9.42 -2.58 -14.25
CA LEU A 110 -8.04 -2.12 -14.47
C LEU A 110 -7.85 -1.56 -15.88
N ILE A 111 -8.36 -2.26 -16.91
CA ILE A 111 -8.27 -1.81 -18.31
C ILE A 111 -9.04 -0.49 -18.48
N GLN A 112 -10.29 -0.45 -18.04
CA GLN A 112 -11.11 0.76 -18.10
C GLN A 112 -10.44 1.94 -17.38
N PHE A 113 -9.89 1.70 -16.18
CA PHE A 113 -9.18 2.72 -15.43
C PHE A 113 -7.95 3.24 -16.19
N ALA A 114 -7.13 2.35 -16.77
CA ALA A 114 -5.96 2.73 -17.53
C ALA A 114 -6.31 3.54 -18.79
N GLU A 115 -7.36 3.14 -19.52
CA GLU A 115 -7.86 3.89 -20.69
C GLU A 115 -8.39 5.28 -20.30
N GLU A 116 -9.21 5.37 -19.25
CA GLU A 116 -9.71 6.64 -18.71
C GLU A 116 -8.56 7.54 -18.22
N TYR A 117 -7.51 6.94 -17.67
CA TYR A 117 -6.33 7.66 -17.21
C TYR A 117 -5.54 8.23 -18.40
N ALA A 118 -5.28 7.41 -19.42
CA ALA A 118 -4.57 7.81 -20.63
C ALA A 118 -5.31 8.89 -21.44
N ALA A 119 -6.65 8.89 -21.41
CA ALA A 119 -7.47 9.89 -22.09
C ALA A 119 -7.43 11.29 -21.45
N LYS A 120 -6.96 11.42 -20.20
CA LYS A 120 -6.87 12.71 -19.52
C LYS A 120 -5.66 13.49 -20.01
N SER A 121 -5.75 14.83 -20.02
CA SER A 121 -4.61 15.69 -20.31
C SER A 121 -3.50 15.43 -19.29
N GLY A 122 -2.40 14.81 -19.71
CA GLY A 122 -1.31 14.39 -18.82
C GLY A 122 -0.52 15.53 -18.20
N VAL A 123 0.48 15.17 -17.39
CA VAL A 123 1.48 16.12 -16.87
C VAL A 123 2.47 16.45 -17.99
N LYS A 124 3.03 17.66 -17.99
CA LYS A 124 4.14 18.00 -18.90
C LYS A 124 5.26 16.97 -18.77
N VAL A 125 5.76 16.47 -19.89
CA VAL A 125 6.87 15.52 -19.94
C VAL A 125 8.02 16.00 -19.07
N PHE A 126 8.56 15.10 -18.26
CA PHE A 126 9.70 15.34 -17.38
C PHE A 126 10.54 14.07 -17.31
N GLU A 127 11.81 14.24 -16.99
CA GLU A 127 12.74 13.13 -16.78
C GLU A 127 12.83 12.82 -15.28
N GLU A 128 12.74 11.54 -14.93
CA GLU A 128 12.86 11.06 -13.55
C GLU A 128 14.30 10.62 -13.30
N ASN A 129 15.04 11.35 -12.46
CA ASN A 129 16.46 11.08 -12.20
C ASN A 129 16.69 10.28 -10.92
N PHE A 130 15.73 10.27 -9.99
CA PHE A 130 15.91 9.66 -8.67
C PHE A 130 15.29 8.27 -8.52
N ARG A 131 14.39 7.88 -9.43
CA ARG A 131 13.76 6.56 -9.38
C ARG A 131 14.77 5.49 -9.80
N LYS A 132 14.92 4.46 -8.96
CA LYS A 132 15.87 3.36 -9.16
C LYS A 132 15.12 2.06 -9.38
N PHE A 133 15.11 1.58 -10.63
CA PHE A 133 14.45 0.31 -10.99
C PHE A 133 15.21 -0.92 -10.50
N ASP A 134 16.51 -0.75 -10.25
CA ASP A 134 17.41 -1.81 -9.80
C ASP A 134 17.39 -1.99 -8.28
N ALA A 135 16.75 -1.09 -7.51
CA ALA A 135 16.72 -1.16 -6.07
C ALA A 135 15.43 -0.59 -5.46
N ILE A 136 14.75 -1.42 -4.68
CA ILE A 136 13.61 -1.00 -3.86
C ILE A 136 14.13 -0.18 -2.68
N LYS A 137 14.05 1.15 -2.76
CA LYS A 137 14.50 2.06 -1.69
C LYS A 137 13.50 3.18 -1.45
N ARG A 138 13.17 3.41 -0.18
CA ARG A 138 12.34 4.54 0.23
C ARG A 138 13.15 5.83 0.25
N ARG A 139 12.47 6.94 -0.05
CA ARG A 139 13.01 8.29 0.16
C ARG A 139 13.40 8.49 1.64
N ALA A 140 14.55 9.11 1.87
CA ALA A 140 14.98 9.44 3.22
C ALA A 140 14.19 10.65 3.76
N ILE A 141 13.61 10.52 4.95
CA ILE A 141 12.78 11.54 5.59
C ILE A 141 13.22 11.84 7.02
N THR A 142 12.77 12.98 7.55
CA THR A 142 12.88 13.32 8.98
C THR A 142 11.48 13.29 9.57
N LEU A 143 11.21 12.28 10.42
CA LEU A 143 9.93 12.20 11.11
C LEU A 143 9.81 13.31 12.16
N PRO A 144 8.70 14.07 12.18
CA PRO A 144 8.48 15.10 13.19
C PRO A 144 8.24 14.48 14.57
N ARG A 145 8.60 15.21 15.63
CA ARG A 145 8.40 14.77 17.02
C ARG A 145 7.00 15.07 17.57
N ASN A 146 6.32 16.05 16.98
CA ASN A 146 5.06 16.63 17.44
C ASN A 146 3.86 16.29 16.55
N VAL A 147 4.03 15.38 15.59
CA VAL A 147 2.93 14.84 14.77
C VAL A 147 3.02 13.33 14.84
N SER A 148 1.90 12.66 15.14
CA SER A 148 1.85 11.20 15.23
C SER A 148 2.10 10.60 13.84
N MET A 149 3.25 9.96 13.65
CA MET A 149 3.65 9.41 12.35
C MET A 149 4.21 8.02 12.52
N HIS A 150 3.75 7.09 11.68
CA HIS A 150 4.25 5.73 11.66
C HIS A 150 5.36 5.62 10.62
N ARG A 151 6.54 5.14 11.03
CA ARG A 151 7.72 5.02 10.15
C ARG A 151 7.44 4.21 8.89
N ASP A 152 6.67 3.14 9.04
CA ASP A 152 6.34 2.23 7.95
C ASP A 152 5.05 2.57 7.21
N GLY A 153 4.49 3.77 7.40
CA GLY A 153 3.29 4.21 6.70
C GLY A 153 2.22 4.72 7.66
N THR A 154 2.04 6.03 7.66
CA THR A 154 0.99 6.72 8.41
C THR A 154 -0.37 6.53 7.73
N VAL A 155 -1.44 6.33 8.50
CA VAL A 155 -2.83 6.36 8.03
C VAL A 155 -3.55 7.54 8.66
N ILE A 156 -4.15 8.39 7.82
CA ILE A 156 -4.97 9.53 8.23
C ILE A 156 -6.40 9.33 7.74
N ILE A 157 -7.38 9.57 8.62
CA ILE A 157 -8.81 9.43 8.32
C ILE A 157 -9.52 10.76 8.51
N SER A 158 -10.22 11.22 7.47
CA SER A 158 -11.12 12.38 7.58
C SER A 158 -12.39 12.00 8.36
N LEU A 159 -12.79 12.83 9.31
CA LEU A 159 -14.01 12.65 10.11
C LEU A 159 -14.86 13.93 10.11
N GLY A 160 -16.16 13.77 9.92
CA GLY A 160 -17.16 14.78 10.23
C GLY A 160 -17.79 14.55 11.60
N GLU A 161 -18.65 15.49 12.00
CA GLU A 161 -19.36 15.43 13.28
C GLU A 161 -20.25 14.19 13.40
N LYS A 162 -20.94 13.80 12.31
CA LYS A 162 -21.80 12.61 12.29
C LYS A 162 -21.05 11.32 12.52
N GLU A 163 -19.81 11.21 12.04
CA GLU A 163 -18.98 10.03 12.27
C GLU A 163 -18.49 9.95 13.72
N LEU A 164 -18.13 11.10 14.30
CA LEU A 164 -17.66 11.20 15.69
C LEU A 164 -18.74 10.83 16.71
N GLU A 165 -20.02 11.00 16.37
CA GLU A 165 -21.17 10.65 17.22
C GLU A 165 -21.53 9.16 17.19
N LYS A 166 -20.88 8.34 16.35
CA LYS A 166 -21.14 6.89 16.32
C LYS A 166 -20.57 6.21 17.57
N ASP A 167 -21.40 5.40 18.23
CA ASP A 167 -21.02 4.67 19.45
C ASP A 167 -19.76 3.80 19.29
N ASN A 168 -19.52 3.27 18.08
CA ASN A 168 -18.39 2.40 17.76
C ASN A 168 -17.24 3.12 17.01
N ILE A 169 -17.15 4.45 17.05
CA ILE A 169 -16.13 5.21 16.32
C ILE A 169 -14.70 4.76 16.60
N TYR A 170 -14.37 4.40 17.84
CA TYR A 170 -13.04 3.89 18.19
C TYR A 170 -12.70 2.59 17.45
N GLU A 171 -13.65 1.66 17.37
CA GLU A 171 -13.49 0.41 16.63
C GLU A 171 -13.40 0.65 15.11
N LEU A 172 -14.21 1.57 14.59
CA LEU A 172 -14.15 1.99 13.18
C LEU A 172 -12.77 2.53 12.82
N LEU A 173 -12.14 3.28 13.73
CA LEU A 173 -10.75 3.77 13.63
C LEU A 173 -9.69 2.71 13.93
N GLY A 174 -10.08 1.51 14.39
CA GLY A 174 -9.17 0.39 14.70
C GLY A 174 -8.54 0.45 16.09
N CYS A 175 -9.00 1.34 16.96
CA CYS A 175 -8.62 1.37 18.37
C CYS A 175 -9.31 0.23 19.13
N GLY A 176 -8.58 -0.37 20.07
CA GLY A 176 -9.18 -1.20 21.11
C GLY A 176 -9.81 -0.33 22.20
N LEU A 177 -10.48 -0.96 23.15
CA LEU A 177 -11.05 -0.27 24.31
C LEU A 177 -10.34 -0.71 25.58
N GLN A 178 -10.02 0.27 26.45
CA GLN A 178 -9.54 0.03 27.79
C GLN A 178 -10.21 1.01 28.74
N LEU A 179 -11.07 0.51 29.64
CA LEU A 179 -11.86 1.32 30.58
C LEU A 179 -12.68 2.43 29.88
N GLY A 180 -13.31 2.09 28.75
CA GLY A 180 -14.12 3.03 27.95
C GLY A 180 -13.32 4.07 27.15
N LYS A 181 -11.98 4.04 27.20
CA LYS A 181 -11.10 4.92 26.43
C LYS A 181 -10.46 4.18 25.26
N PRO A 182 -10.12 4.86 24.16
CA PRO A 182 -9.45 4.23 23.04
C PRO A 182 -8.03 3.82 23.42
N LYS A 183 -7.61 2.64 22.96
CA LYS A 183 -6.25 2.13 23.05
C LYS A 183 -5.72 1.91 21.65
N ILE A 184 -4.60 2.54 21.30
CA ILE A 184 -3.96 2.37 20.00
C ILE A 184 -3.54 0.91 19.80
N THR A 185 -3.85 0.38 18.62
CA THR A 185 -3.43 -0.94 18.15
C THR A 185 -2.64 -0.79 16.84
N VAL A 186 -2.09 -1.90 16.34
CA VAL A 186 -1.41 -1.93 15.02
C VAL A 186 -2.31 -1.48 13.86
N ASN A 187 -3.64 -1.60 14.01
CA ASN A 187 -4.66 -1.25 13.03
C ASN A 187 -5.34 0.11 13.31
N SER A 188 -4.89 0.85 14.34
CA SER A 188 -5.42 2.18 14.62
C SER A 188 -4.93 3.20 13.59
N ALA A 189 -5.83 4.04 13.10
CA ALA A 189 -5.43 5.24 12.37
C ALA A 189 -4.51 6.11 13.25
N ASP A 190 -3.40 6.59 12.69
CA ASP A 190 -2.41 7.36 13.46
C ASP A 190 -2.87 8.80 13.67
N ASN A 191 -3.65 9.34 12.72
CA ASN A 191 -4.22 10.68 12.81
C ASN A 191 -5.68 10.71 12.32
N ILE A 192 -6.43 11.65 12.86
CA ILE A 192 -7.73 12.05 12.33
C ILE A 192 -7.64 13.47 11.77
N ALA A 193 -8.33 13.72 10.66
CA ALA A 193 -8.47 15.05 10.07
C ALA A 193 -9.93 15.50 10.16
N LEU A 194 -10.19 16.60 10.86
CA LEU A 194 -11.55 17.10 11.01
C LEU A 194 -11.97 17.86 9.77
N ILE A 195 -13.07 17.44 9.15
CA ILE A 195 -13.67 18.15 8.00
C ILE A 195 -14.17 19.53 8.46
N ASN A 196 -14.80 19.57 9.63
CA ASN A 196 -15.21 20.78 10.34
C ASN A 196 -15.06 20.54 11.84
N MET A 197 -14.88 21.61 12.61
CA MET A 197 -14.94 21.51 14.07
C MET A 197 -16.33 21.10 14.54
N PRO A 198 -16.46 20.00 15.31
CA PRO A 198 -17.76 19.61 15.84
C PRO A 198 -18.20 20.58 16.94
N LYS A 199 -19.51 20.69 17.08
CA LYS A 199 -20.19 21.51 18.09
C LYS A 199 -20.78 20.64 19.21
N ALA A 200 -21.13 19.39 18.90
CA ALA A 200 -21.70 18.45 19.85
C ALA A 200 -20.69 18.11 20.97
N PRO A 201 -21.09 18.20 22.26
CA PRO A 201 -20.22 17.85 23.38
C PRO A 201 -19.68 16.42 23.31
N ALA A 202 -20.49 15.47 22.85
CA ALA A 202 -20.09 14.07 22.69
C ALA A 202 -18.95 13.92 21.66
N ALA A 203 -19.05 14.58 20.51
CA ALA A 203 -18.01 14.55 19.48
C ALA A 203 -16.70 15.20 19.96
N LEU A 204 -16.78 16.29 20.73
CA LEU A 204 -15.60 16.93 21.35
C LEU A 204 -14.93 16.02 22.39
N GLU A 205 -15.70 15.27 23.17
CA GLU A 205 -15.18 14.29 24.12
C GLU A 205 -14.45 13.14 23.40
N VAL A 206 -15.01 12.63 22.29
CA VAL A 206 -14.36 11.62 21.44
C VAL A 206 -13.00 12.10 20.93
N ILE A 207 -12.92 13.33 20.41
CA ILE A 207 -11.66 13.92 19.94
C ILE A 207 -10.64 14.00 21.08
N LYS A 208 -11.06 14.49 22.25
CA LYS A 208 -10.19 14.61 23.42
C LYS A 208 -9.62 13.25 23.84
N ASN A 209 -10.46 12.22 23.85
CA ASN A 209 -10.06 10.86 24.20
C ASN A 209 -9.10 10.25 23.17
N LEU A 210 -9.33 10.47 21.88
CA LEU A 210 -8.41 10.05 20.81
C LEU A 210 -7.04 10.73 20.94
N HIS A 211 -7.04 12.06 21.09
CA HIS A 211 -5.81 12.85 21.24
C HIS A 211 -5.01 12.43 22.47
N ALA A 212 -5.66 12.26 23.62
CA ALA A 212 -5.03 11.79 24.85
C ALA A 212 -4.43 10.37 24.73
N SER A 213 -4.91 9.57 23.77
CA SER A 213 -4.43 8.21 23.53
C SER A 213 -3.28 8.15 22.52
N GLY A 214 -2.90 9.29 21.92
CA GLY A 214 -1.78 9.42 20.98
C GLY A 214 -2.19 9.50 19.50
N VAL A 215 -3.49 9.58 19.19
CA VAL A 215 -3.96 9.82 17.82
C VAL A 215 -3.78 11.31 17.51
N GLY A 216 -3.04 11.64 16.45
CA GLY A 216 -2.84 13.03 16.08
C GLY A 216 -4.11 13.67 15.52
N LEU A 217 -4.26 14.98 15.74
CA LEU A 217 -5.44 15.74 15.36
C LEU A 217 -5.08 16.79 14.32
N PHE A 218 -5.63 16.69 13.12
CA PHE A 218 -5.43 17.65 12.03
C PHE A 218 -6.69 18.52 11.94
N CYS A 219 -6.55 19.82 12.21
CA CYS A 219 -7.68 20.76 12.19
C CYS A 219 -7.19 22.20 11.93
N ASN A 220 -8.07 23.03 11.37
CA ASN A 220 -7.76 24.43 11.07
C ASN A 220 -8.27 25.43 12.11
N ASP A 221 -8.70 24.95 13.27
CA ASP A 221 -9.17 25.80 14.36
C ASP A 221 -8.02 26.13 15.32
N ALA A 222 -7.69 27.41 15.41
CA ALA A 222 -6.62 27.91 16.26
C ALA A 222 -6.89 27.77 17.77
N THR A 223 -8.12 27.41 18.17
CA THR A 223 -8.50 27.20 19.57
C THR A 223 -8.20 25.80 20.10
N VAL A 224 -7.86 24.86 19.20
CA VAL A 224 -7.57 23.46 19.55
C VAL A 224 -6.09 23.18 19.32
N ASP A 225 -5.47 22.50 20.28
CA ASP A 225 -4.12 21.99 20.14
C ASP A 225 -4.12 20.86 19.09
N GLY A 226 -3.70 21.19 17.87
CA GLY A 226 -3.74 20.32 16.71
C GLY A 226 -2.80 20.77 15.60
N VAL A 227 -2.65 19.92 14.59
CA VAL A 227 -1.83 20.16 13.40
C VAL A 227 -2.63 20.99 12.41
N GLN A 228 -2.12 22.19 12.10
CA GLN A 228 -2.77 23.10 11.16
C GLN A 228 -2.58 22.60 9.71
N VAL A 229 -3.64 22.57 8.91
CA VAL A 229 -3.63 22.14 7.51
C VAL A 229 -3.91 23.33 6.58
N LEU A 230 -2.85 23.87 5.98
CA LEU A 230 -2.96 25.00 5.06
C LEU A 230 -2.97 24.53 3.61
N SER A 231 -3.77 25.18 2.77
CA SER A 231 -3.54 25.10 1.32
C SER A 231 -2.21 25.78 0.97
N LEU A 232 -1.61 25.43 -0.18
CA LEU A 232 -0.40 26.08 -0.66
C LEU A 232 -0.57 27.61 -0.75
N LYS A 233 -1.74 28.05 -1.22
CA LYS A 233 -2.10 29.47 -1.34
C LYS A 233 -2.18 30.17 0.02
N ASP A 234 -2.82 29.54 1.00
CA ASP A 234 -2.93 30.10 2.35
C ASP A 234 -1.55 30.18 3.02
N ALA A 235 -0.70 29.18 2.82
CA ALA A 235 0.68 29.20 3.29
C ALA A 235 1.49 30.36 2.66
N GLN A 236 1.30 30.65 1.37
CA GLN A 236 1.90 31.81 0.72
C GLN A 236 1.42 33.14 1.33
N ILE A 237 0.11 33.28 1.54
CA ILE A 237 -0.49 34.48 2.12
C ILE A 237 0.05 34.70 3.55
N GLU A 238 0.08 33.65 4.36
CA GLU A 238 0.54 33.73 5.74
C GLU A 238 2.04 34.05 5.82
N TRP A 239 2.86 33.42 4.98
CA TRP A 239 4.28 33.74 4.86
C TRP A 239 4.52 35.20 4.46
N GLN A 240 3.75 35.73 3.51
CA GLN A 240 3.87 37.14 3.08
C GLN A 240 3.47 38.12 4.20
N LYS A 241 2.36 37.85 4.92
CA LYS A 241 1.93 38.66 6.07
C LYS A 241 3.00 38.72 7.14
N GLN A 242 3.62 37.59 7.47
CA GLN A 242 4.66 37.51 8.49
C GLN A 242 5.96 38.17 8.03
N SER A 243 6.35 37.99 6.76
CA SER A 243 7.54 38.62 6.17
C SER A 243 7.44 40.15 6.17
N ARG A 244 6.24 40.71 5.95
CA ARG A 244 6.01 42.17 6.05
C ARG A 244 6.03 42.69 7.48
N LYS A 245 5.65 41.87 8.47
CA LYS A 245 5.67 42.22 9.90
C LYS A 245 7.06 42.11 10.54
N LYS A 246 7.98 41.31 9.97
CA LYS A 246 9.31 41.05 10.55
C LYS A 246 10.43 41.64 9.69
N LEU A 247 10.85 42.88 10.02
CA LEU A 247 12.09 43.47 9.50
C LEU A 247 13.35 43.02 10.27
N PHE A 248 13.25 42.24 11.37
CA PHE A 248 14.39 41.99 12.28
C PHE A 248 14.56 40.57 12.88
N THR A 249 13.91 39.52 12.39
CA THR A 249 14.34 38.14 12.75
C THR A 249 13.80 37.09 11.78
N LEU A 250 14.70 36.52 10.98
CA LEU A 250 14.41 35.42 10.05
C LEU A 250 14.23 34.11 10.82
N LYS A 251 12.99 33.60 10.85
CA LYS A 251 12.60 32.18 10.80
C LYS A 251 11.09 32.07 11.05
N LEU A 252 10.35 31.53 10.06
CA LEU A 252 9.00 30.98 10.28
C LEU A 252 9.04 29.69 11.13
N ALA A 253 10.22 29.14 11.36
CA ALA A 253 10.45 27.86 12.06
C ALA A 253 10.07 27.84 13.55
N ASN A 254 9.53 28.93 14.11
CA ASN A 254 9.07 29.02 15.50
C ASN A 254 7.56 29.29 15.59
N SER A 255 6.75 28.76 14.67
CA SER A 255 5.46 28.24 15.12
C SER A 255 5.77 26.96 15.91
N GLU A 256 5.60 26.96 17.23
CA GLU A 256 5.66 25.71 18.01
C GLU A 256 4.64 24.68 17.48
N SER A 257 3.58 25.16 16.85
CA SER A 257 2.53 24.33 16.25
C SER A 257 2.97 23.76 14.90
N PRO A 258 2.83 22.43 14.70
CA PRO A 258 3.15 21.77 13.45
C PRO A 258 2.21 22.21 12.32
N ILE A 259 2.76 22.37 11.11
CA ILE A 259 2.02 22.80 9.93
C ILE A 259 2.10 21.72 8.85
N VAL A 260 0.95 21.37 8.31
CA VAL A 260 0.79 20.58 7.10
C VAL A 260 0.46 21.52 5.95
N ILE A 261 1.15 21.37 4.82
CA ILE A 261 0.76 22.05 3.58
C ILE A 261 0.14 21.02 2.63
N LYS A 262 -1.10 21.28 2.23
CA LYS A 262 -1.80 20.52 1.20
C LYS A 262 -1.45 21.09 -0.18
N ILE A 263 -0.91 20.22 -1.04
CA ILE A 263 -0.50 20.51 -2.43
C ILE A 263 -1.49 19.85 -3.37
N GLY A 264 -2.23 20.62 -4.15
CA GLY A 264 -3.12 20.13 -5.20
C GLY A 264 -2.47 20.13 -6.58
N ASP A 265 -3.17 20.69 -7.56
CA ASP A 265 -2.73 20.80 -8.96
C ASP A 265 -2.03 22.15 -9.24
N GLU A 266 -1.46 22.81 -8.23
CA GLU A 266 -0.78 24.09 -8.42
C GLU A 266 0.46 23.95 -9.34
N PRO A 267 0.80 24.99 -10.11
CA PRO A 267 2.02 25.01 -10.92
C PRO A 267 3.29 24.78 -10.09
N GLU A 268 4.26 24.11 -10.68
CA GLU A 268 5.57 23.82 -10.07
C GLU A 268 6.28 25.06 -9.50
N ALA A 269 6.11 26.23 -10.14
CA ALA A 269 6.68 27.49 -9.64
C ALA A 269 6.20 27.86 -8.23
N ASP A 270 4.98 27.48 -7.88
CA ASP A 270 4.35 27.79 -6.59
C ASP A 270 4.89 26.91 -5.47
N TRP A 271 5.46 25.74 -5.77
CA TRP A 271 6.03 24.82 -4.79
C TRP A 271 7.25 25.41 -4.07
N SER A 272 7.91 26.40 -4.66
CA SER A 272 9.06 27.11 -4.05
C SER A 272 8.77 27.72 -2.67
N ILE A 273 7.49 27.93 -2.31
CA ILE A 273 7.11 28.36 -0.96
C ILE A 273 7.42 27.30 0.12
N ILE A 274 7.45 26.01 -0.24
CA ILE A 274 7.75 24.91 0.69
C ILE A 274 9.14 25.08 1.30
N GLU A 275 10.13 25.52 0.50
CA GLU A 275 11.50 25.82 0.96
C GLU A 275 11.55 26.96 2.00
N LYS A 276 10.54 27.84 1.97
CA LYS A 276 10.47 29.03 2.85
C LYS A 276 9.66 28.77 4.11
N VAL A 277 8.55 28.04 3.98
CA VAL A 277 7.65 27.71 5.10
C VAL A 277 8.18 26.52 5.90
N CYS A 278 8.91 25.60 5.26
CA CYS A 278 9.45 24.38 5.87
C CYS A 278 8.37 23.59 6.63
N PRO A 279 7.33 23.08 5.93
CA PRO A 279 6.23 22.39 6.59
C PRO A 279 6.71 21.14 7.34
N THR A 280 6.00 20.82 8.42
CA THR A 280 6.24 19.63 9.24
C THR A 280 5.90 18.35 8.46
N VAL A 281 4.80 18.39 7.70
CA VAL A 281 4.31 17.31 6.83
C VAL A 281 3.75 17.93 5.55
N ILE A 282 3.83 17.22 4.43
CA ILE A 282 3.19 17.63 3.16
C ILE A 282 2.06 16.65 2.87
N ALA A 283 0.86 17.16 2.57
CA ALA A 283 -0.26 16.36 2.08
C ALA A 283 -0.39 16.57 0.57
N LEU A 284 -0.04 15.55 -0.23
CA LEU A 284 -0.08 15.64 -1.68
C LEU A 284 -1.44 15.16 -2.19
N SER A 285 -2.22 16.08 -2.75
CA SER A 285 -3.63 15.93 -3.09
C SER A 285 -3.99 16.46 -4.49
N PRO A 286 -3.28 16.05 -5.56
CA PRO A 286 -3.68 16.38 -6.93
C PRO A 286 -5.07 15.79 -7.24
N LEU A 287 -5.89 16.55 -7.98
CA LEU A 287 -7.22 16.07 -8.41
C LEU A 287 -7.13 15.32 -9.74
N LYS A 288 -6.11 15.60 -10.55
CA LYS A 288 -5.93 15.02 -11.89
C LYS A 288 -4.57 14.36 -12.03
N ASN A 289 -4.52 13.27 -12.81
CA ASN A 289 -3.31 12.50 -13.12
C ASN A 289 -2.44 12.24 -11.88
N ARG A 290 -3.06 11.78 -10.78
CA ARG A 290 -2.46 11.81 -9.45
C ARG A 290 -1.11 11.13 -9.42
N PHE A 291 -1.02 9.96 -10.06
CA PHE A 291 0.22 9.21 -10.19
C PHE A 291 1.38 10.01 -10.84
N HIS A 292 1.19 10.55 -12.05
CA HIS A 292 2.23 11.32 -12.73
C HIS A 292 2.49 12.68 -12.08
N THR A 293 1.46 13.37 -11.58
CA THR A 293 1.62 14.63 -10.85
C THR A 293 2.44 14.40 -9.58
N ALA A 294 2.17 13.30 -8.87
CA ALA A 294 2.92 12.94 -7.68
C ALA A 294 4.37 12.60 -8.00
N ARG A 295 4.65 11.80 -9.03
CA ARG A 295 6.03 11.53 -9.46
C ARG A 295 6.81 12.81 -9.77
N LYS A 296 6.18 13.74 -10.50
CA LYS A 296 6.79 15.04 -10.78
C LYS A 296 7.08 15.83 -9.51
N PHE A 297 6.15 15.83 -8.56
CA PHE A 297 6.36 16.46 -7.25
C PHE A 297 7.50 15.79 -6.46
N PHE A 298 7.57 14.45 -6.48
CA PHE A 298 8.64 13.70 -5.81
C PHE A 298 10.01 13.94 -6.44
N GLU A 299 10.10 14.06 -7.76
CA GLU A 299 11.32 14.48 -8.46
C GLU A 299 11.76 15.87 -7.96
N TRP A 300 10.83 16.84 -7.91
CA TRP A 300 11.11 18.19 -7.44
C TRP A 300 11.59 18.25 -5.99
N ILE A 301 10.89 17.61 -5.03
CA ILE A 301 11.30 17.66 -3.61
C ILE A 301 12.65 16.97 -3.38
N GLN A 302 13.00 15.96 -4.18
CA GLN A 302 14.29 15.26 -4.08
C GLN A 302 15.43 16.13 -4.61
N GLN A 303 15.23 16.83 -5.73
CA GLN A 303 16.19 17.83 -6.22
C GLN A 303 16.44 18.95 -5.20
N LYS A 304 15.42 19.29 -4.40
CA LYS A 304 15.49 20.29 -3.33
C LYS A 304 15.94 19.74 -1.97
N GLU A 305 16.24 18.45 -1.89
CA GLU A 305 16.61 17.75 -0.64
C GLU A 305 15.61 17.94 0.52
N ILE A 306 14.33 18.14 0.22
CA ILE A 306 13.29 18.36 1.22
C ILE A 306 12.96 17.01 1.90
N LYS A 307 13.21 16.94 3.21
CA LYS A 307 13.04 15.72 4.03
C LYS A 307 11.72 15.63 4.77
N ALA A 308 10.81 16.57 4.56
CA ALA A 308 9.47 16.51 5.14
C ALA A 308 8.75 15.22 4.66
N PRO A 309 8.04 14.49 5.54
CA PRO A 309 7.22 13.35 5.13
C PRO A 309 6.11 13.80 4.18
N VAL A 310 5.77 12.95 3.20
CA VAL A 310 4.69 13.21 2.24
C VAL A 310 3.58 12.18 2.40
N ILE A 311 2.38 12.63 2.75
CA ILE A 311 1.17 11.82 2.82
C ILE A 311 0.45 11.88 1.47
N LEU A 312 0.11 10.73 0.91
CA LEU A 312 -0.68 10.61 -0.31
C LEU A 312 -2.16 10.84 0.02
N ASN A 313 -2.61 12.07 -0.17
CA ASN A 313 -3.96 12.50 0.16
C ASN A 313 -4.86 12.54 -1.09
N PHE A 314 -5.33 11.39 -1.54
CA PHE A 314 -6.07 11.28 -2.81
C PHE A 314 -7.58 11.11 -2.56
N SER A 315 -8.38 11.89 -3.29
CA SER A 315 -9.84 11.84 -3.22
C SER A 315 -10.44 11.08 -4.40
N TYR A 316 -11.45 10.25 -4.12
CA TYR A 316 -12.14 9.43 -5.12
C TYR A 316 -13.65 9.64 -5.03
N ASP A 317 -14.31 9.52 -6.18
CA ASP A 317 -15.76 9.57 -6.32
C ASP A 317 -16.17 8.51 -7.36
N CYS A 318 -16.21 7.26 -6.91
CA CYS A 318 -16.51 6.08 -7.71
C CYS A 318 -17.11 4.96 -6.84
N SER A 319 -17.46 3.82 -7.44
CA SER A 319 -17.89 2.65 -6.66
C SER A 319 -16.78 2.15 -5.71
N MET A 320 -17.14 1.42 -4.65
CA MET A 320 -16.16 0.85 -3.71
C MET A 320 -15.17 -0.09 -4.40
N ASP A 321 -15.67 -0.94 -5.31
CA ASP A 321 -14.81 -1.83 -6.09
C ASP A 321 -13.82 -1.04 -6.97
N ASP A 322 -14.27 0.05 -7.59
CA ASP A 322 -13.38 0.92 -8.36
C ASP A 322 -12.41 1.68 -7.47
N LEU A 323 -12.83 2.08 -6.27
CA LEU A 323 -11.95 2.72 -5.29
C LEU A 323 -10.77 1.79 -4.96
N VAL A 324 -11.05 0.50 -4.68
CA VAL A 324 -10.00 -0.50 -4.39
C VAL A 324 -9.00 -0.57 -5.54
N ILE A 325 -9.47 -0.68 -6.78
CA ILE A 325 -8.61 -0.77 -7.96
C ILE A 325 -7.81 0.53 -8.19
N ARG A 326 -8.49 1.68 -8.21
CA ARG A 326 -7.88 2.99 -8.52
C ARG A 326 -6.90 3.41 -7.44
N ALA A 327 -7.27 3.29 -6.16
CA ALA A 327 -6.40 3.68 -5.06
C ALA A 327 -5.17 2.76 -4.95
N ALA A 328 -5.33 1.45 -5.15
CA ALA A 328 -4.20 0.53 -5.17
C ALA A 328 -3.26 0.79 -6.36
N ALA A 329 -3.81 1.09 -7.54
CA ALA A 329 -3.02 1.42 -8.73
C ALA A 329 -2.33 2.79 -8.64
N GLU A 330 -2.94 3.81 -8.03
CA GLU A 330 -2.32 5.15 -7.89
C GLU A 330 -1.41 5.26 -6.67
N CYS A 331 -1.94 4.99 -5.47
CA CYS A 331 -1.14 5.08 -4.23
C CYS A 331 -0.13 3.94 -4.15
N GLY A 332 -0.56 2.71 -4.44
CA GLY A 332 0.32 1.54 -4.37
C GLY A 332 1.51 1.63 -5.31
N ALA A 333 1.32 2.17 -6.52
CA ALA A 333 2.41 2.40 -7.45
C ALA A 333 3.48 3.34 -6.90
N LEU A 334 3.07 4.47 -6.32
CA LEU A 334 4.00 5.41 -5.68
C LEU A 334 4.76 4.75 -4.52
N LEU A 335 4.06 3.99 -3.68
CA LEU A 335 4.67 3.31 -2.56
C LEU A 335 5.63 2.18 -3.00
N CYS A 336 5.32 1.47 -4.10
CA CYS A 336 6.23 0.50 -4.74
C CYS A 336 7.51 1.17 -5.26
N ASP A 337 7.42 2.44 -5.66
CA ASP A 337 8.55 3.27 -6.07
C ASP A 337 9.30 3.90 -4.89
N GLY A 338 8.88 3.61 -3.65
CA GLY A 338 9.46 4.20 -2.43
C GLY A 338 9.08 5.66 -2.22
N LEU A 339 8.01 6.11 -2.88
CA LEU A 339 7.49 7.48 -2.86
C LEU A 339 6.24 7.56 -1.97
N GLY A 340 6.31 8.37 -0.92
CA GLY A 340 5.22 8.55 0.05
C GLY A 340 5.51 7.86 1.38
N ASP A 341 4.90 8.41 2.42
CA ASP A 341 5.16 8.06 3.82
C ASP A 341 3.86 7.72 4.58
N GLY A 342 2.74 7.71 3.88
CA GLY A 342 1.44 7.39 4.42
C GLY A 342 0.32 7.67 3.42
N ILE A 343 -0.89 7.27 3.81
CA ILE A 343 -2.10 7.34 3.00
C ILE A 343 -3.17 8.14 3.74
N TRP A 344 -3.86 8.99 3.00
CA TRP A 344 -5.05 9.71 3.42
C TRP A 344 -6.08 9.69 2.29
N LEU A 345 -6.84 8.60 2.18
CA LEU A 345 -7.89 8.48 1.17
C LEU A 345 -9.12 9.30 1.56
N GLU A 346 -9.68 10.02 0.60
CA GLU A 346 -10.90 10.82 0.77
C GLU A 346 -11.99 10.39 -0.22
N GLY A 347 -13.25 10.53 0.18
CA GLY A 347 -14.41 10.23 -0.66
C GLY A 347 -15.65 9.91 0.18
N PRO A 348 -16.81 9.67 -0.45
CA PRO A 348 -18.09 9.44 0.22
C PRO A 348 -18.21 7.98 0.72
N TYR A 349 -17.20 7.50 1.44
CA TYR A 349 -17.10 6.11 1.91
C TYR A 349 -17.11 6.04 3.44
N ASP A 350 -17.43 4.87 3.99
CA ASP A 350 -17.38 4.67 5.42
C ASP A 350 -15.94 4.65 5.95
N VAL A 351 -15.78 5.13 7.19
CA VAL A 351 -14.51 5.21 7.90
C VAL A 351 -13.78 3.86 7.93
N LYS A 352 -14.52 2.76 8.14
CA LYS A 352 -13.94 1.43 8.24
C LYS A 352 -13.39 0.96 6.90
N ALA A 353 -14.11 1.18 5.80
CA ALA A 353 -13.62 0.86 4.47
C ALA A 353 -12.37 1.65 4.10
N LEU A 354 -12.37 2.99 4.28
CA LEU A 354 -11.20 3.82 3.97
C LEU A 354 -9.96 3.42 4.78
N LYS A 355 -10.15 3.16 6.08
CA LYS A 355 -9.08 2.65 6.95
C LYS A 355 -8.58 1.29 6.46
N THR A 356 -9.49 0.34 6.24
CA THR A 356 -9.14 -1.04 5.84
C THR A 356 -8.37 -1.04 4.53
N LEU A 357 -8.85 -0.29 3.53
CA LEU A 357 -8.17 -0.13 2.25
C LEU A 357 -6.80 0.54 2.40
N SER A 358 -6.68 1.59 3.23
CA SER A 358 -5.40 2.27 3.47
C SER A 358 -4.35 1.30 4.04
N PHE A 359 -4.72 0.51 5.06
CA PHE A 359 -3.83 -0.52 5.60
C PHE A 359 -3.55 -1.64 4.60
N GLY A 360 -4.55 -2.06 3.82
CA GLY A 360 -4.39 -3.07 2.76
C GLY A 360 -3.38 -2.64 1.70
N ILE A 361 -3.44 -1.37 1.25
CA ILE A 361 -2.47 -0.80 0.30
C ILE A 361 -1.08 -0.74 0.93
N LEU A 362 -0.93 -0.27 2.18
CA LEU A 362 0.37 -0.25 2.86
C LEU A 362 0.97 -1.66 3.04
N GLN A 363 0.14 -2.66 3.34
CA GLN A 363 0.54 -4.05 3.49
C GLN A 363 0.97 -4.68 2.15
N ALA A 364 0.18 -4.46 1.09
CA ALA A 364 0.51 -4.91 -0.26
C ALA A 364 1.80 -4.27 -0.79
N ALA A 365 2.07 -3.01 -0.43
CA ALA A 365 3.30 -2.29 -0.77
C ALA A 365 4.51 -2.68 0.12
N ARG A 366 4.39 -3.71 0.97
CA ARG A 366 5.43 -4.16 1.90
C ARG A 366 5.91 -3.09 2.88
N MET A 367 5.03 -2.14 3.22
CA MET A 367 5.35 -1.08 4.16
C MET A 367 4.88 -1.43 5.57
N ARG A 368 3.58 -1.41 5.84
CA ARG A 368 3.01 -1.67 7.18
C ARG A 368 2.20 -2.95 7.19
N MET A 369 2.64 -3.93 7.98
CA MET A 369 1.93 -5.20 8.16
C MET A 369 0.96 -5.07 9.35
N SER A 370 -0.32 -4.99 9.06
CA SER A 370 -1.34 -4.71 10.08
C SER A 370 -2.15 -5.96 10.48
N LYS A 371 -2.06 -6.99 9.65
CA LYS A 371 -2.63 -8.32 9.84
C LYS A 371 -1.68 -9.36 9.23
N THR A 372 -2.06 -10.63 9.31
CA THR A 372 -1.34 -11.72 8.63
C THR A 372 -1.42 -11.53 7.13
N ASP A 373 -0.31 -11.78 6.44
CA ASP A 373 -0.24 -11.76 5.00
C ASP A 373 -0.31 -13.19 4.44
N PHE A 374 -1.33 -13.45 3.63
CA PHE A 374 -1.55 -14.75 3.02
C PHE A 374 -1.03 -14.78 1.59
N ILE A 375 -0.31 -15.86 1.26
CA ILE A 375 0.23 -16.13 -0.07
C ILE A 375 -0.38 -17.47 -0.50
N SER A 376 -1.42 -17.42 -1.33
CA SER A 376 -2.19 -18.61 -1.71
C SER A 376 -2.22 -18.78 -3.21
N CYS A 377 -1.98 -20.00 -3.71
CA CYS A 377 -2.07 -20.24 -5.16
C CYS A 377 -3.52 -20.11 -5.67
N PRO A 378 -3.75 -19.83 -6.97
CA PRO A 378 -5.11 -19.68 -7.53
C PRO A 378 -5.86 -21.01 -7.71
N SER A 379 -5.35 -22.11 -7.15
CA SER A 379 -5.72 -23.51 -7.42
C SER A 379 -5.41 -23.99 -8.85
N CYS A 380 -5.14 -25.28 -9.03
CA CYS A 380 -4.91 -25.90 -10.33
C CYS A 380 -5.25 -27.39 -10.29
N GLY A 381 -5.14 -28.10 -11.42
CA GLY A 381 -5.38 -29.55 -11.48
C GLY A 381 -4.44 -30.42 -10.64
N ARG A 382 -3.40 -29.83 -10.01
CA ARG A 382 -2.48 -30.50 -9.08
C ARG A 382 -2.86 -30.33 -7.61
N THR A 383 -3.83 -29.48 -7.31
CA THR A 383 -4.23 -29.18 -5.94
C THR A 383 -4.79 -30.43 -5.25
N LEU A 384 -4.27 -30.75 -4.07
CA LEU A 384 -4.58 -32.00 -3.32
C LEU A 384 -5.72 -31.84 -2.30
N PHE A 385 -6.25 -30.63 -2.12
CA PHE A 385 -7.32 -30.31 -1.20
C PHE A 385 -8.12 -29.11 -1.71
N ASP A 386 -9.29 -28.86 -1.11
CA ASP A 386 -10.03 -27.64 -1.40
C ASP A 386 -9.29 -26.42 -0.81
N LEU A 387 -8.55 -25.73 -1.69
CA LEU A 387 -7.70 -24.62 -1.31
C LEU A 387 -8.48 -23.42 -0.77
N GLN A 388 -9.69 -23.18 -1.29
CA GLN A 388 -10.52 -22.07 -0.82
C GLN A 388 -10.99 -22.34 0.62
N ASN A 389 -11.43 -23.57 0.89
CA ASN A 389 -11.86 -23.97 2.23
C ASN A 389 -10.69 -23.99 3.23
N VAL A 390 -9.53 -24.51 2.85
CA VAL A 390 -8.33 -24.48 3.69
C VAL A 390 -7.91 -23.05 4.00
N THR A 391 -7.84 -22.18 2.98
CA THR A 391 -7.48 -20.77 3.15
C THR A 391 -8.42 -20.08 4.13
N LYS A 392 -9.74 -20.29 4.02
CA LYS A 392 -10.73 -19.75 4.97
C LYS A 392 -10.50 -20.23 6.40
N ARG A 393 -10.22 -21.52 6.61
CA ARG A 393 -9.97 -22.06 7.96
C ARG A 393 -8.71 -21.50 8.59
N ILE A 394 -7.61 -21.46 7.84
CA ILE A 394 -6.34 -20.91 8.33
C ILE A 394 -6.51 -19.40 8.60
N HIS A 395 -7.19 -18.66 7.72
CA HIS A 395 -7.45 -17.23 7.90
C HIS A 395 -8.25 -16.94 9.18
N ALA A 396 -9.31 -17.70 9.44
CA ALA A 396 -10.13 -17.55 10.65
C ALA A 396 -9.32 -17.71 11.94
N ARG A 397 -8.28 -18.55 11.91
CA ARG A 397 -7.44 -18.85 13.08
C ARG A 397 -6.24 -17.93 13.22
N THR A 398 -5.73 -17.38 12.12
CA THR A 398 -4.39 -16.74 12.12
C THR A 398 -4.38 -15.31 11.63
N SER A 399 -5.48 -14.75 11.10
CA SER A 399 -5.49 -13.40 10.48
C SER A 399 -5.09 -12.23 11.40
N HIS A 400 -5.15 -12.41 12.71
CA HIS A 400 -4.86 -11.38 13.71
C HIS A 400 -3.36 -11.19 14.00
N LEU A 401 -2.45 -11.85 13.27
CA LEU A 401 -1.01 -11.87 13.55
C LEU A 401 -0.26 -10.87 12.65
N PRO A 402 -0.12 -9.59 13.03
CA PRO A 402 0.60 -8.60 12.24
C PRO A 402 2.04 -9.04 11.96
N GLY A 403 2.44 -8.93 10.70
CA GLY A 403 3.80 -9.24 10.27
C GLY A 403 4.12 -10.72 10.15
N VAL A 404 3.15 -11.62 10.29
CA VAL A 404 3.30 -13.05 9.96
C VAL A 404 2.86 -13.28 8.52
N LYS A 405 3.71 -13.94 7.72
CA LYS A 405 3.40 -14.34 6.34
C LYS A 405 3.17 -15.85 6.25
N ILE A 406 2.00 -16.26 5.79
CA ILE A 406 1.63 -17.68 5.68
C ILE A 406 1.35 -18.02 4.22
N ALA A 407 2.12 -18.95 3.69
CA ALA A 407 1.87 -19.55 2.38
C ALA A 407 0.95 -20.77 2.49
N ILE A 408 -0.07 -20.84 1.62
CA ILE A 408 -1.02 -21.95 1.56
C ILE A 408 -1.01 -22.50 0.13
N MET A 409 -0.39 -23.66 -0.03
CA MET A 409 -0.05 -24.21 -1.35
C MET A 409 -0.74 -25.54 -1.58
N GLY A 410 -1.48 -25.64 -2.68
CA GLY A 410 -2.25 -26.83 -3.04
C GLY A 410 -1.41 -28.07 -3.37
N CYS A 411 -0.12 -27.90 -3.72
CA CYS A 411 0.76 -29.00 -4.09
C CYS A 411 2.24 -28.69 -3.80
N ILE A 412 3.05 -29.73 -3.70
CA ILE A 412 4.50 -29.63 -3.45
C ILE A 412 5.32 -29.13 -4.66
N VAL A 413 4.76 -29.15 -5.88
CA VAL A 413 5.57 -28.89 -7.08
C VAL A 413 6.01 -27.43 -7.17
N ASN A 414 5.07 -26.50 -7.09
CA ASN A 414 5.39 -25.08 -7.09
C ASN A 414 5.45 -24.50 -5.67
N GLY A 415 4.83 -25.16 -4.68
CA GLY A 415 4.65 -24.62 -3.34
C GLY A 415 5.94 -24.10 -2.69
N PRO A 416 7.03 -24.88 -2.61
CA PRO A 416 8.28 -24.44 -1.99
C PRO A 416 8.98 -23.27 -2.70
N GLY A 417 8.78 -23.13 -4.01
CA GLY A 417 9.31 -22.01 -4.79
C GLY A 417 8.48 -20.73 -4.63
N GLU A 418 7.16 -20.85 -4.74
CA GLU A 418 6.19 -19.74 -4.64
C GLU A 418 6.12 -19.16 -3.20
N MET A 419 6.48 -19.94 -2.18
CA MET A 419 6.51 -19.49 -0.77
C MET A 419 7.84 -18.86 -0.33
N ALA A 420 8.73 -18.49 -1.25
CA ALA A 420 10.07 -18.00 -0.90
C ALA A 420 10.08 -16.77 0.04
N ASP A 421 9.02 -15.97 0.04
CA ASP A 421 8.82 -14.78 0.89
C ASP A 421 7.94 -15.06 2.15
N ALA A 422 7.54 -16.31 2.40
CA ALA A 422 6.68 -16.66 3.56
C ALA A 422 7.51 -17.01 4.81
N ASP A 423 6.96 -16.70 5.99
CA ASP A 423 7.52 -17.17 7.27
C ASP A 423 7.16 -18.64 7.50
N PHE A 424 5.91 -19.00 7.19
CA PHE A 424 5.35 -20.34 7.39
C PHE A 424 4.71 -20.84 6.11
N GLY A 425 4.81 -22.15 5.85
CA GLY A 425 4.17 -22.80 4.71
C GLY A 425 3.25 -23.94 5.13
N TYR A 426 2.07 -24.00 4.51
CA TYR A 426 1.11 -25.09 4.60
C TYR A 426 0.96 -25.68 3.20
N VAL A 427 1.56 -26.86 2.95
CA VAL A 427 1.72 -27.39 1.60
C VAL A 427 1.11 -28.79 1.49
N GLY A 428 0.28 -29.02 0.48
CA GLY A 428 -0.22 -30.36 0.16
C GLY A 428 0.90 -31.24 -0.37
N SER A 429 1.25 -32.30 0.38
CA SER A 429 2.30 -33.25 -0.01
C SER A 429 1.73 -34.45 -0.78
N LYS A 430 0.71 -35.11 -0.23
CA LYS A 430 -0.05 -36.21 -0.86
C LYS A 430 -1.52 -36.15 -0.41
N PRO A 431 -2.45 -36.87 -1.07
CA PRO A 431 -3.87 -36.83 -0.70
C PRO A 431 -4.09 -37.07 0.81
N GLY A 432 -4.77 -36.13 1.46
CA GLY A 432 -5.06 -36.17 2.90
C GLY A 432 -3.90 -35.79 3.83
N MET A 433 -2.76 -35.34 3.30
CA MET A 433 -1.55 -35.05 4.07
C MET A 433 -0.96 -33.67 3.75
N ILE A 434 -0.43 -33.03 4.78
CA ILE A 434 0.14 -31.69 4.75
C ILE A 434 1.57 -31.70 5.29
N ASP A 435 2.45 -30.96 4.64
CA ASP A 435 3.77 -30.64 5.15
C ASP A 435 3.78 -29.17 5.64
N LEU A 436 4.41 -28.93 6.79
CA LEU A 436 4.63 -27.60 7.34
C LEU A 436 6.07 -27.15 7.16
N TYR A 437 6.22 -25.86 6.87
CA TYR A 437 7.51 -25.24 6.57
C TYR A 437 7.76 -24.01 7.44
N ILE A 438 9.02 -23.77 7.77
CA ILE A 438 9.54 -22.48 8.25
C ILE A 438 10.47 -21.95 7.17
N GLY A 439 10.10 -20.82 6.56
CA GLY A 439 10.72 -20.32 5.34
C GLY A 439 10.70 -21.41 4.26
N LYS A 440 11.89 -21.82 3.81
CA LYS A 440 12.06 -22.87 2.78
C LYS A 440 12.29 -24.27 3.35
N THR A 441 12.36 -24.41 4.67
CA THR A 441 12.72 -25.67 5.33
C THR A 441 11.46 -26.40 5.79
N CYS A 442 11.27 -27.62 5.31
CA CYS A 442 10.21 -28.50 5.78
C CYS A 442 10.55 -28.99 7.20
N VAL A 443 9.70 -28.67 8.17
CA VAL A 443 9.94 -28.98 9.60
C VAL A 443 9.05 -30.11 10.12
N GLU A 444 7.87 -30.27 9.54
CA GLU A 444 6.94 -31.36 9.84
C GLU A 444 6.38 -31.91 8.54
N LYS A 445 6.32 -33.23 8.40
CA LYS A 445 5.95 -33.92 7.17
C LYS A 445 4.78 -34.86 7.39
N ASP A 446 4.01 -35.05 6.33
CA ASP A 446 2.93 -36.05 6.28
C ASP A 446 1.94 -35.94 7.46
N ILE A 447 1.65 -34.70 7.87
CA ILE A 447 0.67 -34.43 8.93
C ILE A 447 -0.71 -34.72 8.36
N SER A 448 -1.54 -35.41 9.14
CA SER A 448 -2.92 -35.66 8.75
C SER A 448 -3.67 -34.34 8.54
N PHE A 449 -4.47 -34.24 7.48
CA PHE A 449 -5.24 -33.02 7.19
C PHE A 449 -6.14 -32.56 8.35
N ALA A 450 -6.62 -33.50 9.18
CA ALA A 450 -7.47 -33.21 10.32
C ALA A 450 -6.73 -32.45 11.44
N GLU A 451 -5.42 -32.68 11.59
CA GLU A 451 -4.59 -32.09 12.64
C GLU A 451 -3.76 -30.90 12.15
N ALA A 452 -3.57 -30.79 10.83
CA ALA A 452 -2.64 -29.83 10.21
C ALA A 452 -2.89 -28.36 10.60
N ASP A 453 -4.15 -27.95 10.73
CA ASP A 453 -4.50 -26.57 11.11
C ASP A 453 -4.07 -26.26 12.56
N ASP A 454 -4.20 -27.24 13.48
CA ASP A 454 -3.75 -27.11 14.87
C ASP A 454 -2.23 -27.10 14.96
N ARG A 455 -1.59 -27.99 14.21
CA ARG A 455 -0.12 -28.07 14.13
C ARG A 455 0.49 -26.78 13.59
N LEU A 456 -0.14 -26.14 12.61
CA LEU A 456 0.30 -24.82 12.14
C LEU A 456 0.26 -23.76 13.25
N VAL A 457 -0.83 -23.72 14.04
CA VAL A 457 -0.94 -22.78 15.17
C VAL A 457 0.10 -23.05 16.24
N GLU A 458 0.33 -24.32 16.59
CA GLU A 458 1.37 -24.73 17.53
C GLU A 458 2.77 -24.34 17.03
N LEU A 459 3.03 -24.51 15.74
CA LEU A 459 4.29 -24.11 15.11
C LEU A 459 4.52 -22.59 15.22
N ILE A 460 3.50 -21.79 14.90
CA ILE A 460 3.58 -20.32 15.01
C ILE A 460 3.80 -19.89 16.47
N LYS A 461 3.16 -20.56 17.44
CA LYS A 461 3.36 -20.33 18.87
C LYS A 461 4.79 -20.67 19.31
N LYS A 462 5.32 -21.80 18.84
CA LYS A 462 6.68 -22.27 19.15
C LYS A 462 7.75 -21.29 18.65
N GLU A 463 7.52 -20.68 17.49
CA GLU A 463 8.41 -19.63 16.95
C GLU A 463 8.20 -18.24 17.58
N GLY A 464 7.34 -18.13 18.61
CA GLY A 464 7.11 -16.87 19.33
C GLY A 464 6.42 -15.79 18.50
N ARG A 465 5.76 -16.16 17.40
CA ARG A 465 5.08 -15.25 16.47
C ARG A 465 3.57 -15.17 16.70
N TRP A 466 3.06 -15.85 17.73
CA TRP A 466 1.64 -15.84 18.10
C TRP A 466 1.32 -14.67 19.04
N LEU A 467 0.24 -13.95 18.74
CA LEU A 467 -0.38 -12.97 19.62
C LEU A 467 -1.80 -13.44 19.89
N GLU A 468 -2.26 -13.37 21.13
CA GLU A 468 -3.64 -13.75 21.42
C GLU A 468 -4.61 -12.74 20.77
N PRO A 469 -5.72 -13.22 20.17
CA PRO A 469 -6.70 -12.34 19.56
C PRO A 469 -7.30 -11.42 20.62
N ILE A 470 -7.49 -10.15 20.26
CA ILE A 470 -8.14 -9.17 21.13
C ILE A 470 -9.62 -9.58 21.24
N THR A 471 -10.00 -10.22 22.33
CA THR A 471 -11.40 -10.49 22.66
C THR A 471 -12.08 -9.14 22.94
N SER A 472 -13.10 -8.82 22.15
CA SER A 472 -14.07 -7.77 22.49
C SER A 472 -14.79 -8.19 23.78
N CYS A 473 -14.50 -7.50 24.89
CA CYS A 473 -15.32 -7.55 26.10
C CYS A 473 -16.54 -6.64 25.94
#